data_AF-A0A0F9GH25-F1
#
_entry.id   AF-A0A0F9GH25-F1
#
_cell.length_a   1.000
_cell.length_b   1.000
_cell.length_c   1.000
_cell.angle_alpha   90.00
_cell.angle_beta   90.00
_cell.angle_gamma   90.00
#
_symmetry.space_group_name_H-M   'P 1'
#
loop_
_entity.id
_entity.type
_entity.pdbx_description
1 polymer ?
#
loop_
_entity_poly.entity_id
_entity_poly.type
_entity_poly.pdbx_seq_one_letter_code
_entity_poly.pdbx_strand_id
1 'polypeptide(L)'
;MIIAYVAIGRLLVWTIQTSTPTLKIKEILGILLDKEFFDELWKCDFCLGFWVFLPLAFMFEINILEPLYFTFTSEAITALATSFVVHLARIGWTTKWGYEVLE
;
A
#
# COMPACT_ATOMS: atom_id res chain seq x y z
N MET A 1 17.82 4.11 1.58
CA MET A 1 16.78 3.37 2.33
C MET A 1 15.37 3.71 1.84
N ILE A 2 14.99 5.00 1.73
CA ILE A 2 13.67 5.42 1.25
C ILE A 2 13.30 4.84 -0.13
N ILE A 3 14.23 4.85 -1.10
CA ILE A 3 13.97 4.29 -2.44
C ILE A 3 13.65 2.79 -2.38
N ALA A 4 14.42 2.03 -1.60
CA ALA A 4 14.19 0.60 -1.41
C ALA A 4 12.84 0.35 -0.71
N TYR A 5 12.51 1.13 0.31
CA TYR A 5 11.22 1.07 1.00
C TYR A 5 10.05 1.31 0.03
N VAL A 6 10.11 2.37 -0.79
CA VAL A 6 9.06 2.69 -1.77
C VAL A 6 8.96 1.58 -2.84
N ALA A 7 10.09 1.11 -3.36
CA ALA A 7 10.12 0.06 -4.39
C ALA A 7 9.58 -1.27 -3.88
N ILE A 8 10.02 -1.73 -2.70
CA ILE A 8 9.56 -2.99 -2.09
C ILE A 8 8.08 -2.87 -1.74
N GLY A 9 7.64 -1.77 -1.13
CA GLY A 9 6.24 -1.58 -0.80
C GLY A 9 5.35 -1.59 -2.04
N ARG A 10 5.75 -0.92 -3.12
CA ARG A 10 5.00 -0.98 -4.40
C ARG A 10 4.94 -2.39 -4.96
N LEU A 11 6.05 -3.13 -4.93
CA LEU A 11 6.13 -4.49 -5.43
C LEU A 11 5.25 -5.45 -4.61
N LEU A 12 5.21 -5.27 -3.28
CA LEU A 12 4.32 -6.02 -2.40
C LEU A 12 2.85 -5.72 -2.66
N VAL A 13 2.47 -4.44 -2.76
CA VAL A 13 1.09 -4.05 -3.12
C VAL A 13 0.67 -4.72 -4.43
N TRP A 14 1.53 -4.64 -5.45
CA TRP A 14 1.27 -5.28 -6.74
C TRP A 14 1.15 -6.80 -6.62
N THR A 15 2.04 -7.45 -5.85
CA THR A 15 2.02 -8.90 -5.65
C THR A 15 0.76 -9.36 -4.91
N ILE A 16 0.32 -8.61 -3.89
CA ILE A 16 -0.90 -8.89 -3.14
C ILE A 16 -2.16 -8.75 -4.02
N GLN A 17 -2.16 -7.80 -4.94
CA GLN A 17 -3.27 -7.60 -5.88
C GLN A 17 -3.28 -8.64 -7.00
N THR A 18 -2.11 -9.05 -7.49
CA THR A 18 -1.98 -9.88 -8.70
C THR A 18 -1.93 -11.37 -8.40
N SER A 19 -1.37 -11.78 -7.25
CA SER A 19 -1.09 -13.20 -7.03
C SER A 19 -2.33 -13.99 -6.62
N THR A 20 -2.55 -15.11 -7.31
CA THR A 20 -3.65 -16.05 -7.06
C THR A 20 -3.80 -16.51 -5.61
N PRO A 21 -2.74 -16.80 -4.84
CA PRO A 21 -2.91 -17.19 -3.43
C PRO A 21 -3.51 -16.06 -2.58
N THR A 22 -3.19 -14.79 -2.85
CA THR A 22 -3.78 -13.67 -2.08
C THR A 22 -5.23 -13.41 -2.44
N LEU A 23 -5.63 -13.67 -3.69
CA LEU A 23 -7.04 -13.63 -4.08
C LEU A 23 -7.89 -14.67 -3.33
N LYS A 24 -7.35 -15.88 -3.10
CA LYS A 24 -8.04 -16.89 -2.26
C LYS A 24 -8.15 -16.45 -0.80
N ILE A 25 -7.10 -15.81 -0.26
CA ILE A 25 -7.14 -15.28 1.10
C ILE A 25 -8.19 -14.18 1.22
N LYS A 26 -8.31 -13.31 0.20
CA LYS A 26 -9.35 -12.27 0.13
C LYS A 26 -10.75 -12.89 0.17
N GLU A 27 -11.00 -13.96 -0.59
CA GLU A 27 -12.31 -14.65 -0.54
C GLU A 27 -12.59 -15.24 0.84
N ILE A 28 -11.61 -15.89 1.47
CA ILE A 28 -11.77 -16.48 2.80
C ILE A 28 -12.03 -15.41 3.87
N LEU A 29 -11.24 -14.31 3.88
CA LEU A 29 -11.47 -13.21 4.82
C LEU A 29 -12.80 -12.48 4.54
N GLY A 30 -13.17 -12.33 3.27
CA GLY A 30 -14.44 -11.71 2.88
C GLY A 30 -15.66 -12.52 3.32
N ILE A 31 -15.56 -13.84 3.39
CA ILE A 31 -16.61 -14.71 3.95
C ILE A 31 -16.70 -14.55 5.49
N LEU A 32 -15.56 -14.32 6.16
CA LEU A 32 -15.49 -14.32 7.62
C LEU A 32 -15.82 -12.96 8.26
N LEU A 33 -15.56 -11.86 7.55
CA LEU A 33 -15.76 -10.50 8.04
C LEU A 33 -16.83 -9.75 7.24
N ASP A 34 -16.42 -9.12 6.13
CA ASP A 34 -17.28 -8.30 5.27
C ASP A 34 -16.69 -8.28 3.85
N LYS A 35 -17.36 -8.94 2.93
CA LYS A 35 -16.90 -9.08 1.55
C LYS A 35 -16.74 -7.73 0.84
N GLU A 36 -17.62 -6.77 1.11
CA GLU A 36 -17.66 -5.49 0.41
C GLU A 36 -16.49 -4.61 0.86
N PHE A 37 -16.21 -4.58 2.16
CA PHE A 37 -15.03 -3.90 2.71
C PHE A 37 -13.72 -4.47 2.12
N PHE A 38 -13.56 -5.80 2.09
CA PHE A 38 -12.36 -6.42 1.56
C PHE A 38 -12.24 -6.30 0.03
N ASP A 39 -13.35 -6.28 -0.69
CA ASP A 39 -13.37 -6.00 -2.12
C ASP A 39 -12.86 -4.58 -2.41
N GLU A 40 -13.32 -3.59 -1.65
CA GLU A 40 -12.89 -2.20 -1.80
C GLU A 40 -11.43 -2.01 -1.38
N LEU A 41 -11.03 -2.61 -0.25
CA LEU A 41 -9.66 -2.55 0.26
C LEU A 41 -8.65 -3.10 -0.76
N TRP A 42 -8.96 -4.22 -1.42
CA TRP A 42 -8.08 -4.84 -2.41
C TRP A 42 -7.97 -4.05 -3.72
N LYS A 43 -9.06 -3.38 -4.12
CA LYS A 43 -9.10 -2.54 -5.32
C LYS A 43 -8.37 -1.20 -5.12
N CYS A 44 -8.42 -0.65 -3.90
CA CYS A 44 -7.84 0.63 -3.58
C CYS A 44 -6.33 0.51 -3.29
N ASP A 45 -5.47 0.93 -4.24
CA ASP A 45 -4.01 0.94 -4.04
C ASP A 45 -3.56 1.73 -2.83
N PHE A 46 -4.23 2.85 -2.57
CA PHE A 46 -3.89 3.71 -1.45
C PHE A 46 -4.21 3.02 -0.12
N CYS A 47 -5.36 2.36 -0.05
CA CYS A 47 -5.87 1.70 1.14
C CYS A 47 -5.03 0.46 1.45
N LEU A 48 -4.82 -0.41 0.47
CA LEU A 48 -3.92 -1.56 0.60
C LEU A 48 -2.48 -1.10 0.82
N GLY A 49 -2.05 -0.05 0.12
CA GLY A 49 -0.74 0.55 0.25
C GLY A 49 -0.45 1.01 1.67
N PHE A 50 -1.40 1.64 2.35
CA PHE A 50 -1.24 2.03 3.76
C PHE A 50 -0.90 0.81 4.63
N TRP A 51 -1.66 -0.27 4.51
CA TRP A 51 -1.45 -1.50 5.29
C TRP A 51 -0.15 -2.23 4.95
N VAL A 52 0.39 -2.05 3.74
CA VAL A 52 1.70 -2.58 3.35
C VAL A 52 2.83 -1.68 3.84
N PHE A 53 2.70 -0.37 3.65
CA PHE A 53 3.73 0.62 3.98
C PHE A 53 3.90 0.83 5.49
N LEU A 54 2.87 0.56 6.30
CA LEU A 54 2.91 0.64 7.76
C LEU A 54 3.91 -0.34 8.41
N PRO A 55 3.78 -1.67 8.22
CA PRO A 55 4.76 -2.61 8.76
C PRO A 55 6.14 -2.42 8.11
N LEU A 56 6.21 -2.01 6.84
CA LEU A 56 7.49 -1.68 6.22
C LEU A 56 8.14 -0.45 6.87
N ALA A 57 7.38 0.57 7.27
CA ALA A 57 7.93 1.77 7.90
C ALA A 57 8.53 1.41 9.26
N PHE A 58 7.89 0.51 9.98
CA PHE A 58 8.40 -0.05 11.23
C PHE A 58 9.68 -0.88 11.02
N MET A 59 9.70 -1.77 10.01
CA MET A 59 10.88 -2.61 9.73
C MET A 59 12.10 -1.84 9.24
N PHE A 60 11.90 -0.76 8.49
CA PHE A 60 12.97 0.08 7.96
C PHE A 60 13.28 1.30 8.84
N GLU A 61 12.61 1.44 9.99
CA GLU A 61 12.73 2.57 10.91
C GLU A 61 12.62 3.93 10.19
N ILE A 62 11.72 4.03 9.20
CA ILE A 62 11.54 5.26 8.43
C ILE A 62 10.51 6.14 9.14
N ASN A 63 10.96 7.32 9.55
CA ASN A 63 10.11 8.34 10.13
C ASN A 63 10.34 9.70 9.44
N ILE A 64 9.28 10.24 8.83
CA ILE A 64 9.34 11.54 8.15
C ILE A 64 9.14 12.71 9.14
N LEU A 65 8.61 12.46 10.34
CA LEU A 65 8.22 13.47 11.34
C LEU A 65 9.27 13.72 12.44
N GLU A 66 10.51 13.25 12.28
CA GLU A 66 11.57 13.61 13.23
C GLU A 66 11.73 15.15 13.32
N PRO A 67 11.79 15.72 14.55
CA PRO A 67 12.04 15.08 15.85
C PRO A 67 10.80 14.79 16.73
N LEU A 68 9.56 15.01 16.27
CA LEU A 68 8.34 14.71 17.05
C LEU A 68 8.00 13.21 16.96
N TYR A 69 8.64 12.38 17.79
CA TYR A 69 8.55 10.92 17.70
C TYR A 69 7.44 10.33 18.61
N PHE A 70 6.44 9.72 17.99
CA PHE A 70 5.47 8.82 18.65
C PHE A 70 5.38 7.54 17.82
N THR A 71 5.98 6.44 18.31
CA THR A 71 6.32 5.19 17.57
C THR A 71 5.20 4.49 16.80
N PHE A 72 3.94 4.88 16.99
CA PHE A 72 2.84 4.35 16.17
C PHE A 72 2.27 5.42 15.24
N THR A 73 2.17 6.65 15.74
CA THR A 73 1.57 7.77 15.02
C THR A 73 2.47 8.23 13.88
N SER A 74 3.78 8.36 14.11
CA SER A 74 4.70 8.86 13.09
C SER A 74 4.88 7.88 11.92
N GLU A 75 4.88 6.59 12.21
CA GLU A 75 5.01 5.49 11.27
C GLU A 75 3.72 5.36 10.46
N ALA A 76 2.55 5.53 11.11
CA ALA A 76 1.26 5.60 10.43
C ALA A 76 1.17 6.81 9.49
N ILE A 77 1.59 7.99 9.92
CA ILE A 77 1.60 9.18 9.05
C ILE A 77 2.60 8.98 7.90
N THR A 78 3.76 8.40 8.18
CA THR A 78 4.77 8.09 7.15
C THR A 78 4.21 7.14 6.11
N ALA A 79 3.58 6.04 6.53
CA ALA A 79 2.94 5.08 5.65
C ALA A 79 1.77 5.67 4.84
N LEU A 80 0.99 6.55 5.47
CA LEU A 80 -0.10 7.27 4.80
C LEU A 80 0.45 8.21 3.72
N ALA A 81 1.46 9.02 4.07
CA ALA A 81 2.08 9.95 3.13
C ALA A 81 2.75 9.23 1.96
N THR A 82 3.47 8.15 2.22
CA THR A 82 4.16 7.38 1.18
C THR A 82 3.17 6.64 0.29
N SER A 83 2.15 6.00 0.86
CA SER A 83 1.06 5.39 0.10
C SER A 83 0.35 6.41 -0.79
N PHE A 84 0.07 7.61 -0.26
CA PHE A 84 -0.57 8.69 -1.00
C PHE A 84 0.29 9.15 -2.19
N VAL A 85 1.58 9.38 -1.96
CA VAL A 85 2.52 9.79 -3.02
C VAL A 85 2.63 8.71 -4.10
N VAL A 86 2.74 7.44 -3.71
CA VAL A 86 2.81 6.31 -4.67
C VAL A 86 1.52 6.21 -5.47
N HIS A 87 0.36 6.38 -4.83
CA HIS A 87 -0.92 6.37 -5.50
C HIS A 87 -1.07 7.53 -6.50
N LEU A 88 -0.71 8.76 -6.11
CA LEU A 88 -0.68 9.91 -7.01
C LEU A 88 0.30 9.71 -8.17
N ALA A 89 1.48 9.14 -7.91
CA ALA A 89 2.45 8.85 -8.94
C ALA A 89 1.92 7.82 -9.95
N ARG A 90 1.19 6.80 -9.49
CA ARG A 90 0.51 5.83 -10.37
C ARG A 90 -0.53 6.53 -11.24
N ILE A 91 -1.44 7.32 -10.66
CA ILE A 91 -2.48 8.04 -11.41
C ILE A 91 -1.84 9.01 -12.41
N GLY A 92 -0.85 9.78 -11.98
CA GLY A 92 -0.12 10.71 -12.86
C GLY A 92 0.57 9.99 -14.01
N TRP A 93 1.13 8.80 -13.75
CA TRP A 93 1.74 7.97 -14.79
C TRP A 93 0.71 7.43 -15.78
N THR A 94 -0.42 6.89 -15.30
CA THR A 94 -1.48 6.35 -16.17
C THR A 94 -2.12 7.45 -17.01
N THR A 95 -2.39 8.63 -16.43
CA THR A 95 -2.93 9.78 -17.19
C THR A 95 -1.95 10.30 -18.23
N LYS A 96 -0.64 10.37 -17.91
CA LYS A 96 0.37 10.90 -18.82
C LYS A 96 0.66 9.98 -19.99
N TRP A 97 0.71 8.67 -19.75
CA TRP A 97 1.19 7.70 -20.73
C TRP A 97 0.10 6.80 -21.31
N GLY A 98 -1.15 6.89 -20.83
CA GLY A 98 -2.31 6.22 -21.43
C GLY A 98 -2.28 4.69 -21.41
N TYR A 99 -1.34 4.07 -20.69
CA TYR A 99 -1.26 2.62 -20.59
C TYR A 99 -2.24 2.12 -19.52
N GLU A 100 -3.40 1.63 -19.95
CA GLU A 100 -4.20 0.61 -19.23
C GLU A 100 -3.51 -0.78 -19.27
N VAL A 101 -2.19 -0.83 -19.46
CA VAL A 101 -1.49 -2.07 -19.73
C VAL A 101 -1.03 -2.68 -18.40
N LEU A 102 -1.71 -3.78 -18.07
CA LEU A 102 -1.55 -4.75 -16.97
C LEU A 102 -2.64 -4.66 -15.89
N GLU A 103 -3.90 -4.72 -16.32
CA GLU A 103 -4.88 -5.58 -15.64
C GLU A 103 -4.62 -7.05 -16.00
#